data_AF-A0A6M7WS96-F1
#
_entry.id   AF-A0A6M7WS96-F1
#
_cell.length_a   1.000
_cell.length_b   1.000
_cell.length_c   1.000
_cell.angle_alpha   90.00
_cell.angle_beta   90.00
_cell.angle_gamma   90.00
#
_symmetry.space_group_name_H-M   'P 1'
#
loop_
_entity.id
_entity.type
_entity.pdbx_description
1 polymer ?
#
loop_
_entity_poly.entity_id
_entity_poly.type
_entity_poly.pdbx_seq_one_letter_code
_entity_poly.pdbx_strand_id
1 'polypeptide(L)'
;MLIGIPALLGPELLATLRAMGHGDEIALVDGNYPAEEQARRLIRADGHALIPVLDAILSVLPVDDAVPEALFRASVKGDPSRADPVHHEIEAICAKRAPGRKVVALAGADFYARVKSAHAIVATSEPRLYANIIIRKGVIYPPETRKP
;
A
#
# COMPACT_ATOMS: atom_id res chain seq x y z
N MET A 1 13.12 8.71 15.01
CA MET A 1 12.70 7.36 15.44
C MET A 1 11.85 7.50 16.69
N LEU A 2 10.90 6.58 16.92
CA LEU A 2 9.98 6.59 18.06
C LEU A 2 9.86 5.16 18.63
N ILE A 3 9.49 5.03 19.91
CA ILE A 3 9.28 3.73 20.55
C ILE A 3 8.03 3.07 19.96
N GLY A 4 8.16 1.83 19.48
CA GLY A 4 7.04 1.04 18.94
C GLY A 4 6.60 1.40 17.52
N ILE A 5 7.31 2.30 16.82
CA ILE A 5 7.01 2.69 15.44
C ILE A 5 8.21 2.34 14.54
N PRO A 6 8.02 1.63 13.40
CA PRO A 6 9.12 1.31 12.51
C PRO A 6 9.87 2.56 12.04
N ALA A 7 11.21 2.52 12.07
CA ALA A 7 12.05 3.66 11.67
C ALA A 7 11.91 4.04 10.18
N LEU A 8 11.42 3.10 9.34
CA LEU A 8 11.08 3.35 7.94
C LEU A 8 9.92 4.34 7.77
N LEU A 9 9.08 4.52 8.79
CA LEU A 9 8.02 5.51 8.76
C LEU A 9 8.60 6.87 9.16
N GLY A 10 9.14 7.57 8.16
CA GLY A 10 9.61 8.95 8.29
C GLY A 10 8.49 9.90 8.74
N PRO A 11 8.84 11.11 9.21
CA PRO A 11 7.87 12.05 9.79
C PRO A 11 6.73 12.42 8.82
N GLU A 12 7.04 12.66 7.55
CA GLU A 12 6.06 12.99 6.52
C GLU A 12 5.11 11.81 6.20
N LEU A 13 5.66 10.59 6.13
CA LEU A 13 4.86 9.39 5.91
C LEU A 13 3.90 9.15 7.09
N LEU A 14 4.38 9.28 8.33
CA LEU A 14 3.52 9.17 9.52
C LEU A 14 2.41 10.22 9.53
N ALA A 15 2.75 11.48 9.26
CA ALA A 15 1.78 12.57 9.18
C ALA A 15 0.70 12.28 8.13
N THR A 16 1.12 11.79 6.95
CA THR A 16 0.21 11.44 5.84
C THR A 16 -0.71 10.29 6.22
N LEU A 17 -0.17 9.18 6.72
CA LEU A 17 -0.96 8.02 7.16
C LEU A 17 -1.98 8.41 8.25
N ARG A 18 -1.59 9.30 9.16
CA ARG A 18 -2.46 9.77 10.26
C ARG A 18 -3.57 10.71 9.79
N ALA A 19 -3.28 11.53 8.78
CA ALA A 19 -4.21 12.50 8.18
C ALA A 19 -5.23 11.85 7.22
N MET A 20 -4.90 10.73 6.60
CA MET A 20 -5.84 9.97 5.76
C MET A 20 -7.14 9.64 6.52
N GLY A 21 -8.28 9.75 5.84
CA GLY A 21 -9.59 9.31 6.32
C GLY A 21 -9.88 7.85 5.97
N HIS A 22 -11.00 7.32 6.48
CA HIS A 22 -11.51 6.03 6.01
C HIS A 22 -11.83 6.12 4.51
N GLY A 23 -11.33 5.15 3.75
CA GLY A 23 -11.51 5.07 2.31
C GLY A 23 -10.49 5.83 1.48
N ASP A 24 -9.61 6.61 2.10
CA ASP A 24 -8.44 7.14 1.40
C ASP A 24 -7.50 5.99 1.00
N GLU A 25 -6.83 6.15 -0.14
CA GLU A 25 -5.90 5.16 -0.66
C GLU A 25 -4.48 5.70 -0.69
N ILE A 26 -3.52 4.83 -0.41
CA ILE A 26 -2.09 5.12 -0.55
C ILE A 26 -1.46 4.07 -1.46
N ALA A 27 -0.68 4.53 -2.44
CA ALA A 27 0.04 3.66 -3.35
C ALA A 27 1.51 3.58 -2.93
N LEU A 28 2.08 2.37 -2.90
CA LEU A 28 3.51 2.13 -2.83
C LEU A 28 3.95 1.67 -4.20
N VAL A 29 4.95 2.35 -4.76
CA VAL A 29 5.36 2.12 -6.14
C VAL A 29 6.83 1.77 -6.26
N ASP A 30 7.14 0.99 -7.29
CA ASP A 30 8.48 0.52 -7.64
C ASP A 30 9.35 1.64 -8.22
N GLY A 31 10.65 1.39 -8.34
CA GLY A 31 11.64 2.38 -8.77
C GLY A 31 11.52 2.82 -10.23
N ASN A 32 10.67 2.18 -11.04
CA ASN A 32 10.41 2.55 -12.43
C ASN A 32 9.09 3.31 -12.59
N TYR A 33 8.28 3.40 -11.54
CA TYR A 33 7.00 4.09 -11.60
C TYR A 33 7.19 5.60 -11.74
N PRO A 34 6.44 6.29 -12.63
CA PRO A 34 6.53 7.74 -12.82
C PRO A 34 5.83 8.50 -11.68
N ALA A 35 6.34 8.37 -10.46
CA ALA A 35 5.69 8.88 -9.26
C ALA A 35 5.67 10.41 -9.20
N GLU A 36 6.75 11.07 -9.65
CA GLU A 36 6.86 12.53 -9.71
C GLU A 36 5.75 13.17 -10.55
N GLU A 37 5.40 12.53 -11.66
CA GLU A 37 4.37 13.03 -12.59
C GLU A 37 2.95 12.75 -12.08
N GLN A 38 2.73 11.64 -11.39
CA GLN A 38 1.38 11.11 -11.13
C GLN A 38 0.90 11.31 -9.70
N ALA A 39 1.79 11.63 -8.77
CA ALA A 39 1.43 11.77 -7.37
C ALA A 39 0.70 13.09 -7.10
N ARG A 40 -0.49 13.00 -6.50
CA ARG A 40 -1.13 14.17 -5.87
C ARG A 40 -0.31 14.68 -4.68
N ARG A 41 0.31 13.75 -3.95
CA ARG A 41 1.27 13.97 -2.88
C ARG A 41 2.34 12.89 -2.99
N LEU A 42 3.59 13.29 -3.14
CA LEU A 42 4.71 12.37 -3.29
C LEU A 42 5.48 12.28 -1.97
N ILE A 43 5.76 11.05 -1.54
CA ILE A 43 6.67 10.75 -0.45
C ILE A 43 7.77 9.89 -1.03
N ARG A 44 9.03 10.33 -0.93
CA ARG A 44 10.17 9.53 -1.41
C ARG A 44 10.73 8.65 -0.31
N ALA A 45 10.83 7.36 -0.60
CA ALA A 45 11.45 6.32 0.21
C ALA A 45 12.62 5.69 -0.59
N ASP A 46 13.44 6.55 -1.21
CA ASP A 46 14.58 6.10 -2.01
C ASP A 46 15.55 5.25 -1.16
N GLY A 47 16.18 4.26 -1.78
CA GLY A 47 17.08 3.32 -1.12
C GLY A 47 16.36 2.21 -0.34
N HIS A 48 15.03 2.23 -0.24
CA HIS A 48 14.25 1.18 0.40
C HIS A 48 13.55 0.28 -0.63
N ALA A 49 13.55 -1.02 -0.35
CA ALA A 49 12.73 -1.99 -1.08
C ALA A 49 11.25 -1.86 -0.66
N LEU A 50 10.34 -2.35 -1.51
CA LEU A 50 8.90 -2.16 -1.30
C LEU A 50 8.37 -2.98 -0.12
N ILE A 51 8.85 -4.22 0.03
CA ILE A 51 8.33 -5.17 1.04
C ILE A 51 8.52 -4.66 2.48
N PRO A 52 9.69 -4.15 2.92
CA PRO A 52 9.84 -3.57 4.25
C PRO A 52 8.97 -2.32 4.48
N VAL A 53 8.79 -1.48 3.45
CA VAL A 53 7.94 -0.28 3.55
C VAL A 53 6.47 -0.66 3.68
N LEU A 54 6.02 -1.66 2.93
CA LEU A 54 4.67 -2.22 3.03
C LEU A 54 4.40 -2.79 4.43
N ASP A 55 5.31 -3.61 4.96
CA ASP A 55 5.18 -4.18 6.31
C ASP A 55 5.16 -3.08 7.40
N ALA A 56 5.96 -2.02 7.22
CA ALA A 56 5.96 -0.87 8.11
C ALA A 56 4.63 -0.10 8.07
N ILE A 57 4.11 0.21 6.87
CA ILE A 57 2.83 0.93 6.72
C ILE A 57 1.68 0.13 7.33
N LEU A 58 1.56 -1.16 6.99
CA LEU A 58 0.48 -2.01 7.51
C LEU A 58 0.64 -2.35 9.00
N SER A 59 1.77 -2.00 9.64
CA SER A 59 1.90 -2.11 11.10
C SER A 59 1.11 -1.04 11.87
N VAL A 60 0.75 0.07 11.20
CA VAL A 60 0.04 1.20 11.82
C VAL A 60 -1.24 1.61 11.08
N LEU A 61 -1.39 1.21 9.81
CA LEU A 61 -2.53 1.57 8.96
C LEU A 61 -3.57 0.43 8.95
N PRO A 62 -4.80 0.64 9.45
CA PRO A 62 -5.86 -0.35 9.30
C PRO A 62 -6.25 -0.47 7.84
N VAL A 63 -6.50 -1.70 7.37
CA VAL A 63 -7.02 -1.96 6.02
C VAL A 63 -8.54 -1.94 6.07
N ASP A 64 -9.16 -1.34 5.05
CA ASP A 64 -10.61 -1.22 4.94
C ASP A 64 -11.30 -2.60 4.90
N ASP A 65 -12.20 -2.85 5.85
CA ASP A 65 -13.00 -4.06 6.01
C ASP A 65 -14.49 -3.84 5.70
N ALA A 66 -14.89 -2.61 5.39
CA ALA A 66 -16.26 -2.27 5.01
C ALA A 66 -16.54 -2.52 3.51
N VAL A 67 -15.51 -2.86 2.73
CA VAL A 67 -15.59 -3.16 1.30
C VAL A 67 -15.06 -4.57 1.00
N PRO A 68 -15.51 -5.22 -0.09
CA PRO A 68 -15.01 -6.54 -0.47
C PRO A 68 -13.49 -6.57 -0.65
N GLU A 69 -12.92 -5.52 -1.26
CA GLU A 69 -11.53 -5.45 -1.69
C GLU A 69 -10.90 -4.12 -1.27
N ALA A 70 -9.71 -4.17 -0.65
CA ALA A 70 -9.01 -3.00 -0.12
C ALA A 70 -7.49 -3.02 -0.36
N LEU A 71 -6.99 -4.08 -0.99
CA LEU A 71 -5.58 -4.28 -1.30
C LEU A 71 -5.47 -4.65 -2.76
N PHE A 72 -4.72 -3.89 -3.54
CA PHE A 72 -4.64 -4.07 -4.98
C PHE A 72 -3.19 -4.09 -5.41
N ARG A 73 -2.77 -5.08 -6.18
CA ARG A 73 -1.43 -5.12 -6.78
C ARG A 73 -1.50 -4.94 -8.29
N ALA A 74 -0.42 -4.43 -8.87
CA ALA A 74 -0.25 -4.47 -10.32
C ALA A 74 -0.14 -5.92 -10.81
N SER A 75 -0.45 -6.11 -12.09
CA SER A 75 -0.37 -7.40 -12.77
C SER A 75 0.80 -7.43 -13.74
N VAL A 76 1.45 -8.59 -13.86
CA VAL A 76 2.57 -8.80 -14.79
C VAL A 76 2.09 -8.56 -16.22
N LYS A 77 2.61 -7.52 -16.87
CA LYS A 77 2.19 -7.10 -18.21
C LYS A 77 0.66 -6.88 -18.34
N GLY A 78 -0.01 -6.55 -17.23
CA GLY A 78 -1.45 -6.31 -17.20
C GLY A 78 -2.33 -7.56 -17.15
N ASP A 79 -1.76 -8.77 -16.97
CA ASP A 79 -2.51 -10.02 -16.87
C ASP A 79 -2.72 -10.45 -15.40
N PRO A 80 -3.95 -10.35 -14.85
CA PRO A 80 -4.23 -10.67 -13.45
C PRO A 80 -4.01 -12.13 -13.06
N SER A 81 -3.98 -13.05 -14.02
CA SER A 81 -3.71 -14.46 -13.77
C SER A 81 -2.23 -14.75 -13.44
N ARG A 82 -1.36 -13.77 -13.72
CA ARG A 82 0.09 -13.91 -13.53
C ARG A 82 0.56 -13.28 -12.23
N ALA A 83 1.57 -13.93 -11.66
CA ALA A 83 2.29 -13.47 -10.50
C ALA A 83 3.79 -13.77 -10.66
N ASP A 84 4.60 -13.00 -9.95
CA ASP A 84 6.06 -13.07 -9.89
C ASP A 84 6.40 -13.13 -8.39
N PRO A 85 7.63 -13.51 -7.98
CA PRO A 85 7.97 -13.68 -6.57
C PRO A 85 7.60 -12.49 -5.67
N VAL A 86 7.79 -11.26 -6.15
CA VAL A 86 7.43 -10.04 -5.39
C VAL A 86 5.93 -9.96 -5.07
N HIS A 87 5.07 -10.47 -5.94
CA HIS A 87 3.62 -10.49 -5.71
C HIS A 87 3.26 -11.44 -4.56
N HIS A 88 3.92 -12.59 -4.47
CA HIS A 88 3.73 -13.52 -3.35
C HIS A 88 4.28 -12.96 -2.04
N GLU A 89 5.38 -12.21 -2.08
CA GLU A 89 5.89 -11.48 -0.90
C GLU A 89 4.91 -10.40 -0.43
N ILE A 90 4.33 -9.63 -1.35
CA ILE A 90 3.27 -8.66 -1.07
C ILE A 90 2.07 -9.36 -0.42
N GLU A 91 1.58 -10.44 -1.02
CA GLU A 91 0.47 -11.24 -0.51
C GLU A 91 0.75 -11.78 0.89
N ALA A 92 1.98 -12.25 1.16
CA ALA A 92 2.39 -12.75 2.47
C ALA A 92 2.40 -11.65 3.55
N ILE A 93 2.92 -10.45 3.24
CA ILE A 93 2.87 -9.32 4.18
C ILE A 93 1.43 -8.90 4.46
N CYS A 94 0.60 -8.80 3.42
CA CYS A 94 -0.81 -8.47 3.56
C CYS A 94 -1.56 -9.52 4.41
N ALA A 95 -1.34 -10.81 4.18
CA ALA A 95 -1.96 -11.87 4.99
C ALA A 95 -1.55 -11.80 6.47
N LYS A 96 -0.29 -11.46 6.74
CA LYS A 96 0.23 -11.26 8.10
C LYS A 96 -0.36 -10.04 8.79
N ARG A 97 -0.46 -8.90 8.09
CA ARG A 97 -0.80 -7.59 8.68
C ARG A 97 -2.29 -7.25 8.62
N ALA A 98 -3.01 -7.80 7.65
CA ALA A 98 -4.44 -7.65 7.47
C ALA A 98 -5.11 -9.02 7.22
N PRO A 99 -5.14 -9.90 8.23
CA PRO A 99 -5.71 -11.24 8.10
C PRO A 99 -7.14 -11.21 7.54
N GLY A 100 -7.45 -12.11 6.61
CA GLY A 100 -8.75 -12.18 5.96
C GLY A 100 -8.99 -11.19 4.82
N ARG A 101 -8.07 -10.23 4.58
CA ARG A 101 -8.12 -9.35 3.41
C ARG A 101 -7.33 -9.97 2.26
N LYS A 102 -7.97 -10.12 1.11
CA LYS A 102 -7.34 -10.63 -0.11
C LYS A 102 -6.68 -9.49 -0.87
N VAL A 103 -5.52 -9.79 -1.46
CA VAL A 103 -4.87 -8.90 -2.43
C VAL A 103 -5.44 -9.21 -3.81
N VAL A 104 -5.91 -8.18 -4.51
CA VAL A 104 -6.54 -8.29 -5.82
C VAL A 104 -5.57 -7.84 -6.89
N ALA A 105 -5.38 -8.66 -7.91
CA ALA A 105 -4.59 -8.32 -9.08
C ALA A 105 -5.41 -7.44 -10.04
N LEU A 106 -4.91 -6.26 -10.37
CA LEU A 106 -5.56 -5.36 -11.33
C LEU A 106 -4.73 -5.24 -12.61
N ALA A 107 -5.43 -5.15 -13.74
CA ALA A 107 -4.80 -4.82 -15.02
C ALA A 107 -4.25 -3.39 -15.00
N GLY A 108 -3.30 -3.10 -15.89
CA GLY A 108 -2.56 -1.83 -15.87
C GLY A 108 -3.45 -0.59 -15.90
N ALA A 109 -4.46 -0.55 -16.78
CA ALA A 109 -5.33 0.63 -16.91
C ALA A 109 -6.07 0.95 -15.61
N ASP A 110 -6.75 -0.04 -15.02
CA ASP A 110 -7.52 0.13 -13.78
C ASP A 110 -6.60 0.42 -12.58
N PHE A 111 -5.46 -0.28 -12.52
CA PHE A 111 -4.47 -0.07 -11.47
C PHE A 111 -3.91 1.36 -11.53
N TYR A 112 -3.46 1.82 -12.69
CA TYR A 112 -2.86 3.16 -12.82
C TYR A 112 -3.87 4.29 -12.65
N ALA A 113 -5.12 4.11 -13.07
CA ALA A 113 -6.19 5.07 -12.76
C ALA A 113 -6.38 5.22 -11.24
N ARG A 114 -6.31 4.11 -10.51
CA ARG A 114 -6.42 4.10 -9.05
C ARG A 114 -5.21 4.72 -8.36
N VAL A 115 -3.98 4.43 -8.80
CA VAL A 115 -2.77 5.08 -8.25
C VAL A 115 -2.83 6.60 -8.41
N LYS A 116 -3.22 7.11 -9.59
CA LYS A 116 -3.36 8.56 -9.83
C LYS A 116 -4.40 9.23 -8.93
N SER A 117 -5.41 8.46 -8.52
CA SER A 117 -6.48 8.94 -7.65
C SER A 117 -6.15 8.80 -6.16
N ALA A 118 -5.05 8.13 -5.81
CA ALA A 118 -4.65 7.89 -4.43
C ALA A 118 -4.34 9.20 -3.68
N HIS A 119 -4.56 9.20 -2.37
CA HIS A 119 -4.30 10.31 -1.47
C HIS A 119 -2.81 10.69 -1.44
N ALA A 120 -1.93 9.69 -1.56
CA ALA A 120 -0.49 9.84 -1.65
C ALA A 120 0.15 8.64 -2.39
N ILE A 121 1.33 8.88 -2.95
CA ILE A 121 2.22 7.86 -3.52
C ILE A 121 3.50 7.84 -2.70
N VAL A 122 3.94 6.65 -2.29
CA VAL A 122 5.25 6.38 -1.70
C VAL A 122 6.12 5.75 -2.77
N ALA A 123 7.10 6.51 -3.27
CA ALA A 123 8.05 6.03 -4.27
C ALA A 123 9.22 5.32 -3.59
N THR A 124 9.38 4.02 -3.88
CA THR A 124 10.48 3.20 -3.35
C THR A 124 11.58 3.03 -4.39
N SER A 125 12.69 2.39 -4.03
CA SER A 125 13.72 1.97 -4.99
C SER A 125 13.65 0.48 -5.32
N GLU A 126 12.47 -0.13 -5.18
CA GLU A 126 12.24 -1.53 -5.55
C GLU A 126 12.55 -1.75 -7.05
N PRO A 127 13.56 -2.56 -7.40
CA PRO A 127 13.93 -2.77 -8.81
C PRO A 127 13.00 -3.77 -9.53
N ARG A 128 12.26 -4.61 -8.78
CA ARG A 128 11.39 -5.64 -9.36
C ARG A 128 10.18 -4.99 -10.03
N LEU A 129 9.92 -5.39 -11.28
CA LEU A 129 8.85 -4.84 -12.09
C LEU A 129 7.47 -5.23 -11.55
N TYR A 130 6.50 -4.35 -11.75
CA TYR A 130 5.10 -4.55 -11.37
C TYR A 130 4.89 -4.75 -9.86
N ALA A 131 5.85 -4.36 -9.02
CA ALA A 131 5.77 -4.54 -7.57
C ALA A 131 4.79 -3.56 -6.88
N ASN A 132 4.12 -2.69 -7.63
CA ASN A 132 3.24 -1.66 -7.11
C ASN A 132 2.03 -2.23 -6.35
N ILE A 133 1.67 -1.61 -5.23
CA ILE A 133 0.50 -1.96 -4.41
C ILE A 133 -0.26 -0.72 -3.94
N ILE A 134 -1.59 -0.80 -3.87
CA ILE A 134 -2.49 0.20 -3.32
C ILE A 134 -3.18 -0.38 -2.08
N ILE A 135 -3.23 0.43 -1.02
CA ILE A 135 -3.89 0.10 0.25
C ILE A 135 -4.98 1.13 0.51
N ARG A 136 -6.21 0.65 0.72
CA ARG A 136 -7.34 1.47 1.15
C ARG A 136 -7.44 1.46 2.68
N LYS A 137 -7.44 2.64 3.29
CA LYS A 137 -7.48 2.82 4.74
C LYS A 137 -8.86 2.48 5.32
N GLY A 138 -8.86 1.62 6.34
CA GLY A 138 -10.03 1.25 7.12
C GLY A 138 -10.32 2.18 8.29
N VAL A 139 -11.16 1.67 9.18
CA VAL A 139 -11.53 2.35 10.43
C VAL A 139 -10.77 1.76 11.62
N ILE A 140 -10.58 2.56 12.66
CA ILE A 140 -10.23 2.05 13.99
C ILE A 140 -11.53 2.06 14.78
N TYR A 141 -12.05 0.88 15.10
CA TYR A 141 -13.29 0.76 15.86
C TYR A 141 -13.11 1.24 17.30
N PRO A 142 -14.05 2.04 17.84
CA PRO A 142 -14.06 2.33 19.27
C PRO A 142 -14.24 1.03 20.06
N PRO A 143 -13.77 0.99 21.33
CA PRO A 143 -13.80 -0.23 22.15
C PRO A 143 -15.18 -0.89 22.25
N GLU A 144 -16.24 -0.08 22.24
CA GLU A 144 -17.64 -0.52 22.39
C GLU A 144 -18.19 -1.25 21.17
N THR A 145 -17.62 -1.03 19.97
CA THR A 145 -18.13 -1.60 18.71
C THR A 145 -17.20 -2.66 18.13
N ARG A 146 -16.26 -3.18 18.93
CA ARG A 146 -15.33 -4.20 18.47
C ARG A 146 -16.12 -5.47 18.16
N LYS A 147 -16.24 -5.83 16.88
CA LYS A 147 -16.78 -7.12 16.48
C LYS A 147 -15.91 -8.22 17.12
N PRO A 148 -16.51 -9.30 17.63
CA PRO A 148 -15.78 -10.40 18.26
C PRO A 148 -14.72 -11.00 17.31
#